data_AF-A0A959CY25-F1
#
_entry.id   AF-A0A959CY25-F1
#
_cell.length_a   1.000
_cell.length_b   1.000
_cell.length_c   1.000
_cell.angle_alpha   90.00
_cell.angle_beta   90.00
_cell.angle_gamma   90.00
#
_symmetry.space_group_name_H-M   'P 1'
#
loop_
_entity.id
_entity.type
_entity.pdbx_description
1 polymer ?
#
loop_
_entity_poly.entity_id
_entity_poly.type
_entity_poly.pdbx_seq_one_letter_code
_entity_poly.pdbx_strand_id
1 'polypeptide(L)'
;MKLRSGIIPNALKTQAVVTLWITLCFGRLLPGQNLVISPGFEEATPSFLDGPWTAVGGTPDYYNATHPERNTNSGLERAANAFEGETYLGIACLGASRWQCRNSREYICGRLSEPLAAGERYEVSLYVRLASDISTFPL
;
A
#
# COMPACT_ATOMS: atom_id res chain seq x y z
N MET A 1 19.51 -40.49 -43.23
CA MET A 1 19.52 -40.35 -41.76
C MET A 1 18.08 -40.52 -41.27
N LYS A 2 17.70 -41.72 -40.81
CA LYS A 2 16.31 -42.02 -40.36
C LYS A 2 16.17 -41.61 -38.90
N LEU A 3 15.33 -40.61 -38.62
CA LEU A 3 14.92 -40.26 -37.25
C LEU A 3 14.09 -41.43 -36.69
N ARG A 4 14.60 -42.09 -35.64
CA ARG A 4 13.85 -43.13 -34.92
C ARG A 4 12.74 -42.42 -34.15
N SER A 5 11.48 -42.74 -34.45
CA SER A 5 10.34 -42.33 -33.64
C SER A 5 10.40 -43.07 -32.31
N GLY A 6 10.86 -42.38 -31.26
CA GLY A 6 10.86 -42.94 -29.91
C GLY A 6 9.43 -43.12 -29.42
N ILE A 7 9.03 -44.36 -29.15
CA ILE A 7 7.75 -44.67 -28.50
C ILE A 7 7.84 -44.12 -27.07
N ILE A 8 7.14 -43.01 -26.79
CA ILE A 8 7.06 -42.46 -25.44
C ILE A 8 6.29 -43.47 -24.57
N PRO A 9 6.85 -43.94 -23.44
CA PRO A 9 6.19 -44.87 -22.54
C PRO A 9 4.86 -44.31 -22.01
N ASN A 10 3.81 -45.14 -21.95
CA ASN A 10 2.48 -44.70 -21.49
C ASN A 10 2.53 -44.10 -20.07
N ALA A 11 3.40 -44.59 -19.19
CA ALA A 11 3.59 -44.05 -17.85
C ALA A 11 4.05 -42.58 -17.85
N LEU A 12 4.92 -42.20 -18.79
CA LEU A 12 5.42 -40.82 -18.92
C LEU A 12 4.33 -39.87 -19.42
N LYS A 13 3.45 -40.36 -20.32
CA LYS A 13 2.26 -39.63 -20.78
C LYS A 13 1.27 -39.42 -19.64
N THR A 14 1.02 -40.46 -18.85
CA THR A 14 0.10 -40.38 -17.69
C THR A 14 0.61 -39.40 -16.64
N GLN A 15 1.92 -39.43 -16.32
CA GLN A 15 2.51 -38.44 -15.42
C GLN A 15 2.37 -37.01 -15.94
N ALA A 16 2.64 -36.77 -17.23
CA ALA A 16 2.51 -35.45 -17.82
C ALA A 16 1.05 -34.92 -17.75
N VAL A 17 0.07 -35.80 -17.99
CA VAL A 17 -1.35 -35.46 -17.88
C VAL A 17 -1.73 -35.14 -16.43
N VAL A 18 -1.30 -35.95 -15.46
CA VAL A 18 -1.59 -35.70 -14.04
C VAL A 18 -0.98 -34.39 -13.56
N THR A 19 0.28 -34.09 -13.91
CA THR A 19 0.92 -32.83 -13.54
C THR A 19 0.22 -31.63 -14.17
N LEU A 20 -0.20 -31.72 -15.44
CA LEU A 20 -0.96 -30.67 -16.11
C LEU A 20 -2.31 -30.42 -15.41
N TRP A 21 -3.01 -31.47 -15.01
CA TRP A 21 -4.27 -31.37 -14.27
C TRP A 21 -4.08 -30.72 -12.90
N ILE A 22 -3.02 -31.07 -12.15
CA ILE A 22 -2.72 -30.43 -10.86
C ILE A 22 -2.44 -28.94 -11.07
N THR A 23 -1.64 -28.55 -12.06
CA THR A 23 -1.35 -27.13 -12.34
C THR A 23 -2.61 -26.35 -12.75
N LEU A 24 -3.52 -26.94 -13.51
CA LEU A 24 -4.78 -26.30 -13.91
C LEU A 24 -5.78 -26.19 -12.76
N CYS A 25 -5.87 -27.22 -11.91
CA CYS A 25 -6.80 -27.25 -10.78
C CYS A 25 -6.36 -26.35 -9.62
N PHE A 26 -5.04 -26.22 -9.39
CA PHE A 26 -4.49 -25.45 -8.26
C PHE A 26 -3.87 -24.10 -8.68
N GLY A 27 -3.71 -23.84 -9.97
CA GLY A 27 -3.13 -22.58 -10.49
C GLY A 27 -3.99 -21.33 -10.28
N ARG A 28 -5.20 -21.46 -9.71
CA ARG A 28 -6.10 -20.33 -9.44
C ARG A 28 -6.19 -19.91 -7.97
N LEU A 29 -5.40 -20.50 -7.08
CA LEU A 29 -5.22 -19.97 -5.71
C LEU A 29 -4.21 -18.81 -5.72
N LEU A 30 -4.38 -17.86 -6.63
CA LEU A 30 -3.56 -16.66 -6.63
C LEU A 30 -3.99 -15.80 -5.44
N PRO A 31 -3.08 -15.42 -4.53
CA PRO A 31 -3.39 -14.40 -3.54
C PRO A 31 -3.86 -13.14 -4.27
N GLY A 32 -4.87 -12.46 -3.71
CA GLY A 32 -5.33 -11.18 -4.25
C GLY A 32 -4.14 -10.22 -4.38
N GLN A 33 -4.00 -9.60 -5.55
CA GLN A 33 -2.92 -8.64 -5.79
C GLN A 33 -3.22 -7.35 -5.02
N ASN A 34 -2.24 -6.84 -4.26
CA ASN A 34 -2.33 -5.50 -3.72
C ASN A 34 -2.11 -4.50 -4.85
N LEU A 35 -3.14 -3.70 -5.15
CA LEU A 35 -3.09 -2.69 -6.18
C LEU A 35 -2.48 -1.36 -5.70
N VAL A 36 -2.30 -1.19 -4.40
CA VAL A 36 -1.74 0.04 -3.83
C VAL A 36 -0.23 0.05 -4.03
N ILE A 37 0.28 1.09 -4.69
CA ILE A 37 1.72 1.32 -4.85
C ILE A 37 2.26 1.89 -3.53
N SER A 38 3.33 1.29 -2.99
CA SER A 38 3.94 1.67 -1.71
C SER A 38 2.91 1.79 -0.56
N PRO A 39 2.24 0.69 -0.18
CA PRO A 39 1.12 0.73 0.78
C PRO A 39 1.52 1.16 2.21
N GLY A 40 2.80 1.03 2.56
CA GLY A 40 3.36 1.44 3.86
C GLY A 40 4.03 2.82 3.85
N PHE A 41 3.90 3.60 2.77
CA PHE A 41 4.46 4.95 2.65
C PHE A 41 6.00 5.05 2.68
N GLU A 42 6.74 3.95 2.71
CA GLU A 42 8.22 3.96 2.74
C GLU A 42 8.86 4.69 1.55
N GLU A 43 8.14 4.81 0.43
CA GLU A 43 8.58 5.54 -0.76
C GLU A 43 7.91 6.92 -0.89
N ALA A 44 7.10 7.34 0.09
CA ALA A 44 6.55 8.69 0.10
C ALA A 44 7.65 9.71 0.42
N THR A 45 7.55 10.88 -0.20
CA THR A 45 8.46 12.00 0.08
C THR A 45 7.80 12.98 1.05
N PRO A 46 8.56 13.67 1.90
CA PRO A 46 7.98 14.58 2.90
C PRO A 46 7.19 15.75 2.32
N SER A 47 7.49 16.15 1.08
CA SER A 47 6.78 17.23 0.37
C SER A 47 5.51 16.75 -0.34
N PHE A 48 5.34 15.43 -0.52
CA PHE A 48 4.27 14.83 -1.33
C PHE A 48 4.16 15.39 -2.75
N LEU A 49 5.23 16.02 -3.25
CA LEU A 49 5.32 16.53 -4.63
C LEU A 49 5.77 15.44 -5.58
N ASP A 50 6.57 14.51 -5.09
CA ASP A 50 7.18 13.42 -5.85
C ASP A 50 6.93 12.09 -5.14
N GLY A 51 6.48 11.07 -5.86
CA GLY A 51 6.30 9.72 -5.32
C GLY A 51 4.90 9.13 -5.57
N PRO A 52 4.64 7.93 -5.02
CA PRO A 52 3.38 7.21 -5.25
C PRO A 52 2.18 7.80 -4.52
N TRP A 53 2.44 8.69 -3.54
CA TRP A 53 1.44 9.37 -2.73
C TRP A 53 1.51 10.88 -2.91
N THR A 54 0.35 11.51 -3.01
CA THR A 54 0.19 12.96 -3.18
C THR A 54 -0.75 13.52 -2.13
N ALA A 55 -0.49 14.75 -1.70
CA ALA A 55 -1.34 15.48 -0.77
C ALA A 55 -2.41 16.27 -1.53
N VAL A 56 -3.63 16.27 -1.00
CA VAL A 56 -4.75 17.10 -1.49
C VAL A 56 -5.38 17.80 -0.29
N GLY A 57 -5.41 19.13 -0.30
CA GLY A 57 -6.18 19.90 0.70
C GLY A 57 -5.46 20.26 2.01
N GLY A 58 -4.14 20.34 2.04
CA GLY A 58 -3.36 20.85 3.18
C GLY A 58 -1.91 20.38 3.12
N THR A 59 -1.29 20.16 4.27
CA THR A 59 0.12 19.73 4.39
C THR A 59 0.21 18.54 5.33
N PRO A 60 -0.11 17.32 4.86
CA PRO A 60 0.04 16.10 5.64
C PRO A 60 1.42 15.99 6.28
N ASP A 61 1.45 15.44 7.48
CA ASP A 61 2.68 15.20 8.22
C ASP A 61 3.31 13.90 7.70
N TYR A 62 4.60 13.92 7.44
CA TYR A 62 5.37 12.73 7.10
C TYR A 62 6.28 12.37 8.28
N TYR A 63 6.25 11.10 8.67
CA TYR A 63 7.13 10.57 9.71
C TYR A 63 7.89 9.35 9.23
N ASN A 64 9.19 9.31 9.47
CA ASN A 64 10.08 8.16 9.31
C ASN A 64 10.94 8.00 10.58
N ALA A 65 10.95 6.80 11.16
CA ALA A 65 11.68 6.53 12.39
C ALA A 65 13.21 6.44 12.19
N THR A 66 13.64 5.92 11.05
CA THR A 66 15.06 5.74 10.71
C THR A 66 15.72 7.04 10.21
N HIS A 67 14.93 7.91 9.56
CA HIS A 67 15.36 9.19 8.98
C HIS A 67 14.57 10.37 9.57
N PRO A 68 14.66 10.63 10.89
CA PRO A 68 13.86 11.65 11.56
C PRO A 68 14.12 13.07 11.06
N GLU A 69 15.26 13.31 10.40
CA GLU A 69 15.59 14.58 9.74
C GLU A 69 14.68 14.90 8.56
N ARG A 70 13.96 13.91 8.01
CA ARG A 70 13.03 14.06 6.89
C ARG A 70 11.61 14.36 7.35
N ASN A 71 11.32 14.28 8.65
CA ASN A 71 9.96 14.40 9.15
C ASN A 71 9.45 15.83 8.96
N THR A 72 8.21 15.96 8.50
CA THR A 72 7.55 17.25 8.30
C THR A 72 6.51 17.50 9.38
N ASN A 73 6.33 18.78 9.72
CA ASN A 73 5.20 19.30 10.49
C ASN A 73 4.84 18.45 11.74
N SER A 74 5.80 18.18 12.64
CA SER A 74 5.66 17.22 13.75
C SER A 74 4.69 17.62 14.89
N GLY A 75 3.62 18.37 14.60
CA GLY A 75 2.60 18.81 15.54
C GLY A 75 1.59 17.72 15.91
N LEU A 76 1.39 16.72 15.04
CA LEU A 76 0.76 15.45 15.39
C LEU A 76 1.85 14.54 15.97
N GLU A 77 1.83 14.37 17.28
CA GLU A 77 2.71 13.52 18.10
C GLU A 77 3.72 12.62 17.36
N ARG A 78 5.01 12.79 17.70
CA ARG A 78 6.09 11.78 17.54
C ARG A 78 5.81 10.43 18.25
N ALA A 79 4.60 10.18 18.75
CA ALA A 79 4.28 9.12 19.71
C ALA A 79 3.59 7.89 19.11
N ALA A 80 3.44 7.82 17.78
CA ALA A 80 3.02 6.62 17.10
C ALA A 80 4.22 5.90 16.46
N ASN A 81 4.28 4.59 16.67
CA ASN A 81 5.07 3.71 15.81
C ASN A 81 4.23 3.42 14.56
N ALA A 82 4.90 3.28 13.41
CA ALA A 82 4.26 2.77 12.21
C ALA A 82 3.63 1.39 12.50
N PHE A 83 2.52 1.07 11.85
CA PHE A 83 1.90 -0.25 11.97
C PHE A 83 2.84 -1.34 11.43
N GLU A 84 3.49 -1.04 10.31
CA GLU A 84 4.51 -1.84 9.65
C GLU A 84 5.56 -0.88 9.08
N GLY A 85 6.82 -1.33 9.03
CA GLY A 85 7.92 -0.52 8.52
C GLY A 85 8.31 0.62 9.46
N GLU A 86 8.82 1.69 8.87
CA GLU A 86 9.43 2.82 9.54
C GLU A 86 8.65 4.13 9.31
N THR A 87 7.74 4.14 8.34
CA THR A 87 7.07 5.34 7.85
C THR A 87 5.56 5.32 8.12
N TYR A 88 4.99 6.49 8.45
CA TYR A 88 3.55 6.72 8.44
C TYR A 88 3.23 8.18 8.12
N LEU A 89 1.96 8.45 7.80
CA LEU A 89 1.46 9.78 7.49
C LEU A 89 0.44 10.26 8.53
N GLY A 90 0.48 11.55 8.84
CA GLY A 90 -0.53 12.26 9.64
C GLY A 90 -1.40 13.13 8.75
N ILE A 91 -2.71 13.13 8.97
CA ILE A 91 -3.66 14.01 8.28
C ILE A 91 -4.71 14.56 9.24
N ALA A 92 -5.14 15.80 9.00
CA ALA A 92 -6.27 16.41 9.71
C ALA A 92 -7.61 16.11 9.00
N CYS A 93 -8.41 15.20 9.57
CA CYS A 93 -9.66 14.73 8.94
C CYS A 93 -10.95 15.49 9.32
N LEU A 94 -10.98 16.32 10.37
CA LEU A 94 -12.18 17.11 10.72
C LEU A 94 -11.86 18.16 11.79
N GLY A 95 -12.14 19.42 11.47
CA GLY A 95 -12.57 20.49 12.37
C GLY A 95 -12.01 20.44 13.79
N ALA A 96 -10.68 20.47 13.93
CA ALA A 96 -10.08 20.71 15.24
C ALA A 96 -10.67 22.02 15.77
N SER A 97 -11.38 21.94 16.90
CA SER A 97 -12.06 23.09 17.50
C SER A 97 -11.08 24.15 18.01
N ARG A 98 -9.80 23.77 18.11
CA ARG A 98 -8.66 24.63 18.43
C ARG A 98 -7.80 24.85 17.18
N TRP A 99 -7.43 26.11 16.97
CA TRP A 99 -6.43 26.60 16.00
C TRP A 99 -6.79 26.47 14.51
N GLN A 100 -5.88 26.92 13.64
CA GLN A 100 -6.04 27.22 12.20
C GLN A 100 -6.51 26.03 11.32
N CYS A 101 -6.69 24.85 11.91
CA CYS A 101 -7.30 23.66 11.31
C CYS A 101 -8.84 23.65 11.41
N ARG A 102 -9.46 24.77 11.80
CA ARG A 102 -10.92 24.92 11.79
C ARG A 102 -11.42 24.79 10.35
N ASN A 103 -12.09 23.68 10.06
CA ASN A 103 -12.51 23.24 8.72
C ASN A 103 -11.37 22.73 7.80
N SER A 104 -10.18 22.40 8.32
CA SER A 104 -9.20 21.70 7.48
C SER A 104 -9.69 20.29 7.15
N ARG A 105 -9.40 19.87 5.93
CA ARG A 105 -9.63 18.52 5.43
C ARG A 105 -8.48 18.15 4.54
N GLU A 106 -7.60 17.34 5.09
CA GLU A 106 -6.46 16.80 4.37
C GLU A 106 -6.80 15.43 3.82
N TYR A 107 -6.29 15.18 2.61
CA TYR A 107 -6.45 13.93 1.92
C TYR A 107 -5.07 13.50 1.39
N ILE A 108 -4.84 12.20 1.40
CA ILE A 108 -3.74 11.57 0.70
C ILE A 108 -4.32 10.74 -0.44
N CYS A 109 -3.69 10.83 -1.61
CA CYS A 109 -4.12 10.13 -2.81
C CYS A 109 -2.96 9.30 -3.35
N GLY A 110 -3.20 8.00 -3.51
CA GLY A 110 -2.28 7.06 -4.14
C GLY A 110 -2.88 6.53 -5.43
N ARG A 111 -2.05 6.38 -6.47
CA ARG A 111 -2.46 5.73 -7.72
C ARG A 111 -2.38 4.22 -7.54
N LEU A 112 -3.39 3.52 -8.07
CA LEU A 112 -3.33 2.06 -8.18
C LEU A 112 -2.36 1.64 -9.29
N SER A 113 -1.70 0.49 -9.12
CA SER A 113 -0.78 -0.10 -10.10
C SER A 113 -1.45 -0.40 -11.45
N GLU A 114 -2.76 -0.65 -11.43
CA GLU A 114 -3.60 -0.86 -12.61
C GLU A 114 -5.03 -0.32 -12.38
N PRO A 115 -5.78 -0.04 -13.45
CA PRO A 115 -7.18 0.37 -13.36
C PRO A 115 -8.06 -0.73 -12.76
N LEU A 116 -9.10 -0.33 -12.02
CA LEU A 116 -10.13 -1.26 -11.58
C LEU A 116 -10.92 -1.80 -12.78
N ALA A 117 -11.14 -3.11 -12.81
CA ALA A 117 -11.96 -3.76 -13.81
C ALA A 117 -13.45 -3.63 -13.45
N ALA A 118 -14.28 -3.30 -14.44
CA ALA A 118 -15.72 -3.15 -14.24
C ALA A 118 -16.36 -4.49 -13.88
N GLY A 119 -17.21 -4.50 -12.85
CA GLY A 119 -17.91 -5.69 -12.38
C GLY A 119 -17.14 -6.54 -11.36
N GLU A 120 -15.87 -6.23 -11.13
CA GLU A 120 -15.04 -6.90 -10.11
C GLU A 120 -15.27 -6.31 -8.71
N ARG A 121 -14.94 -7.12 -7.69
CA ARG A 121 -15.00 -6.72 -6.28
C ARG A 121 -13.59 -6.49 -5.76
N TYR A 122 -13.40 -5.37 -5.08
CA TYR A 122 -12.14 -4.99 -4.45
C TYR A 122 -12.35 -4.79 -2.96
N GLU A 123 -11.37 -5.21 -2.18
CA GLU A 123 -11.28 -4.93 -0.76
C GLU A 123 -10.32 -3.76 -0.54
N VAL A 124 -10.75 -2.78 0.27
CA VAL A 124 -9.90 -1.68 0.71
C VAL A 124 -9.74 -1.79 2.22
N SER A 125 -8.50 -1.85 2.67
CA SER A 125 -8.15 -1.90 4.08
C SER A 125 -7.06 -0.86 4.38
N LEU A 126 -7.14 -0.25 5.56
CA LEU A 126 -6.17 0.73 6.03
C LEU A 126 -6.04 0.65 7.55
N TYR A 127 -4.85 0.94 8.07
CA TYR A 127 -4.58 1.07 9.50
C TYR A 127 -4.58 2.55 9.88
N VAL A 128 -5.44 2.91 10.84
CA VAL A 128 -5.59 4.29 11.31
C VAL A 128 -5.44 4.32 12.82
N ARG A 129 -4.70 5.30 13.32
CA ARG A 129 -4.60 5.63 14.73
C ARG A 129 -4.93 7.10 14.92
N LEU A 130 -5.78 7.40 15.92
CA LEU A 130 -6.01 8.79 16.35
C LEU A 130 -4.80 9.28 17.14
N ALA A 131 -4.36 10.51 16.89
CA ALA A 131 -3.33 11.16 17.69
C ALA A 131 -3.82 11.33 19.14
N SER A 132 -2.96 11.04 20.12
CA SER A 132 -3.31 11.03 21.55
C SER A 132 -3.45 12.45 22.12
N ASP A 133 -2.69 13.40 21.56
CA ASP A 133 -2.71 14.80 21.95
C ASP A 133 -2.50 15.73 20.75
N ILE A 134 -3.46 16.62 20.50
CA ILE A 134 -3.38 17.70 19.51
C ILE A 134 -3.05 19.05 20.17
N SER A 135 -2.71 19.07 21.47
CA SER A 135 -2.45 20.29 22.22
C SER A 135 -1.09 20.90 21.92
N THR A 136 -0.17 20.13 21.33
CA THR A 136 1.23 20.51 21.16
C THR A 136 1.60 21.12 19.82
N PHE A 137 0.68 21.42 18.90
CA PHE A 137 1.00 22.14 17.64
C PHE A 137 1.70 23.48 17.91
N PRO A 138 3.03 23.60 17.71
CA PRO A 138 3.71 24.89 17.75
C PRO A 138 3.77 25.39 16.30
N LEU A 139 3.16 26.54 16.03
CA LEU A 139 3.40 27.26 14.78
C LEU A 139 4.88 27.66 14.67
#